data_AF-A0AAW1S5T2-F1
#
_entry.id   AF-A0AAW1S5T2-F1
#
_cell.length_a   1.000
_cell.length_b   1.000
_cell.length_c   1.000
_cell.angle_alpha   90.00
_cell.angle_beta   90.00
_cell.angle_gamma   90.00
#
_symmetry.space_group_name_H-M   'P 1'
#
loop_
_entity.id
_entity.type
_entity.pdbx_description
1 polymer ?
#
loop_
_entity_poly.entity_id
_entity_poly.type
_entity_poly.pdbx_seq_one_letter_code
_entity_poly.pdbx_strand_id
1 'polypeptide(L)'
;MPCQLSSDTLSNAGHLQNAVSTRALGAAGSRRSRRRTVKARAGQGRVDKGLGVLEWTGKLIPQGLLVKGVKTGWRTAWELMMKELAPQSSEGDYTRPSYGYIHSIGEPGFPAETNRYVLYVGNPCPWCHRAVLTLVLRGLTRHISIVNAVDDPERASRGGWVFDSPEPVFGCNDLREVYDAAEPGYRGRCTAPLLVDQKTKRIVSNESSHLVKMLNDVQLPGCSNVDLYPAALRGEIDSLADAIYDKVNNGVYKSGFATTQAAYERAQSELWTWLDILEAKLSKQRFLTGSRFTLADLQLFPTVVRFDATYATLFKCSRKRIQDFPNLQGWLQDVYQLKTNPDGMQVCDTINIDDARRSYFGSLFPLNAGGIVPTGPTLADLKLNTNPQRGSANHDDIFHTTAPLALPAPVS
;
A
#
# COMPACT_ATOMS: atom_id res chain seq x y z
N MET A 1 1.04 9.17 -24.58
CA MET A 1 0.55 7.82 -24.89
C MET A 1 0.00 7.24 -23.59
N PRO A 2 -1.26 6.77 -23.55
CA PRO A 2 -1.79 6.13 -22.35
C PRO A 2 -1.04 4.83 -22.08
N CYS A 3 -0.77 4.54 -20.81
CA CYS A 3 -0.13 3.31 -20.35
C CYS A 3 -1.04 2.12 -20.71
N GLN A 4 -0.79 1.49 -21.86
CA GLN A 4 -1.46 0.25 -22.25
C GLN A 4 -0.68 -0.91 -21.65
N LEU A 5 -1.36 -1.67 -20.79
CA LEU A 5 -0.95 -3.00 -20.37
C LEU A 5 -0.74 -3.87 -21.61
N SER A 6 0.51 -4.21 -21.93
CA SER A 6 0.84 -5.29 -22.86
C SER A 6 1.01 -6.58 -22.06
N SER A 7 -0.06 -7.36 -21.98
CA SER A 7 0.04 -8.80 -21.79
C SER A 7 0.38 -9.41 -23.15
N ASP A 8 1.56 -10.03 -23.26
CA ASP A 8 1.81 -11.26 -24.06
C ASP A 8 3.31 -11.38 -24.37
N THR A 9 3.98 -12.32 -23.70
CA THR A 9 4.97 -13.22 -24.33
C THR A 9 5.40 -14.27 -23.31
N LEU A 10 4.99 -15.51 -23.55
CA LEU A 10 5.72 -16.79 -23.36
C LEU A 10 4.71 -17.92 -23.13
N SER A 11 4.12 -18.43 -24.22
CA SER A 11 3.64 -19.80 -24.27
C SER A 11 4.14 -20.41 -25.58
N ASN A 12 4.99 -21.42 -25.46
CA ASN A 12 5.56 -22.15 -26.59
C ASN A 12 4.76 -23.43 -26.82
N ALA A 13 4.62 -23.75 -28.09
CA ALA A 13 3.69 -24.69 -28.71
C ALA A 13 3.77 -26.16 -28.24
N GLY A 14 2.62 -26.83 -28.32
CA GLY A 14 2.49 -28.29 -28.35
C GLY A 14 1.22 -28.69 -29.11
N HIS A 15 1.38 -29.02 -30.39
CA HIS A 15 0.37 -29.50 -31.33
C HIS A 15 -0.45 -30.69 -30.82
N LEU A 16 -1.73 -30.77 -31.22
CA LEU A 16 -2.26 -31.88 -32.03
C LEU A 16 -3.68 -31.58 -32.55
N GLN A 17 -3.82 -31.71 -33.86
CA GLN A 17 -5.04 -31.59 -34.66
C GLN A 17 -5.90 -32.86 -34.58
N ASN A 18 -7.21 -32.72 -34.86
CA ASN A 18 -8.04 -33.57 -35.73
C ASN A 18 -9.51 -33.41 -35.31
N ALA A 19 -10.53 -33.46 -36.16
CA ALA A 19 -10.71 -33.30 -37.60
C ALA A 19 -12.25 -33.28 -37.77
N VAL A 20 -12.75 -32.40 -38.65
CA VAL A 20 -14.15 -32.36 -39.05
C VAL A 20 -14.37 -33.42 -40.14
N SER A 21 -15.47 -34.19 -40.08
CA SER A 21 -15.95 -34.97 -41.22
C SER A 21 -17.46 -34.79 -41.40
N THR A 22 -17.81 -34.28 -42.57
CA THR A 22 -19.14 -34.10 -43.16
C THR A 22 -19.54 -35.33 -43.98
N ARG A 23 -20.78 -35.82 -43.85
CA ARG A 23 -21.63 -36.20 -45.00
C ARG A 23 -23.07 -36.48 -44.62
N ALA A 24 -23.94 -36.18 -45.56
CA ALA A 24 -25.38 -36.02 -45.43
C ALA A 24 -26.19 -37.16 -46.10
N LEU A 25 -27.50 -37.12 -45.81
CA LEU A 25 -28.68 -37.60 -46.55
C LEU A 25 -29.28 -38.96 -46.15
N GLY A 26 -30.57 -38.91 -45.73
CA GLY A 26 -31.48 -40.04 -45.86
C GLY A 26 -32.70 -40.06 -44.92
N ALA A 27 -33.86 -39.70 -45.48
CA ALA A 27 -35.20 -40.21 -45.17
C ALA A 27 -35.98 -39.77 -43.91
N ALA A 28 -37.17 -39.25 -44.22
CA ALA A 28 -38.28 -38.86 -43.37
C ALA A 28 -38.73 -39.88 -42.31
N GLY A 29 -38.98 -39.38 -41.10
CA GLY A 29 -39.64 -40.11 -40.02
C GLY A 29 -40.16 -39.15 -38.96
N SER A 30 -41.48 -38.96 -38.94
CA SER A 30 -42.26 -38.20 -37.95
C SER A 30 -41.82 -38.47 -36.51
N ARG A 31 -41.23 -37.48 -35.82
CA ARG A 31 -41.15 -37.41 -34.35
C ARG A 31 -41.39 -35.99 -33.85
N ARG A 32 -42.51 -35.81 -33.15
CA ARG A 32 -42.83 -34.64 -32.32
C ARG A 32 -41.69 -34.42 -31.31
N SER A 33 -40.81 -33.47 -31.58
CA SER A 33 -39.89 -32.91 -30.58
C SER A 33 -40.66 -31.93 -29.70
N ARG A 34 -40.93 -32.34 -28.46
CA ARG A 34 -41.34 -31.43 -27.39
C ARG A 34 -40.22 -30.41 -27.21
N ARG A 35 -40.45 -29.18 -27.65
CA ARG A 35 -39.67 -28.00 -27.25
C ARG A 35 -39.73 -27.94 -25.72
N ARG A 36 -38.68 -28.43 -25.06
CA ARG A 36 -38.48 -28.30 -23.63
C ARG A 36 -38.08 -26.84 -23.42
N THR A 37 -39.06 -25.98 -23.21
CA THR A 37 -38.84 -24.65 -22.64
C THR A 37 -38.08 -24.86 -21.34
N VAL A 38 -36.79 -24.50 -21.33
CA VAL A 38 -36.06 -24.32 -20.09
C VAL A 38 -36.70 -23.11 -19.42
N LYS A 39 -37.74 -23.37 -18.62
CA LYS A 39 -38.16 -22.42 -17.60
C LYS A 39 -36.95 -22.25 -16.69
N ALA A 40 -36.30 -21.10 -16.78
CA ALA A 40 -35.43 -20.62 -15.72
C ALA A 40 -36.25 -20.72 -14.43
N ARG A 41 -35.93 -21.72 -13.59
CA ARG A 41 -36.31 -21.69 -12.19
C ARG A 41 -35.45 -20.57 -11.59
N ALA A 42 -35.97 -19.36 -11.63
CA ALA A 42 -35.61 -18.37 -10.63
C ALA A 42 -35.93 -19.02 -9.29
N GLY A 43 -34.90 -19.51 -8.61
CA GLY A 43 -35.03 -19.89 -7.22
C GLY A 43 -35.40 -18.63 -6.47
N GLN A 44 -36.69 -18.45 -6.19
CA GLN A 44 -37.12 -17.62 -5.08
C GLN A 44 -36.60 -18.30 -3.82
N GLY A 45 -35.32 -18.04 -3.50
CA GLY A 45 -34.79 -18.30 -2.18
C GLY A 45 -35.69 -17.56 -1.20
N ARG A 46 -36.26 -18.31 -0.27
CA ARG A 46 -37.11 -17.75 0.79
C ARG A 46 -36.25 -16.73 1.54
N VAL A 47 -36.55 -15.45 1.36
CA VAL A 47 -35.85 -14.37 2.07
C VAL A 47 -36.10 -14.57 3.57
N ASP A 48 -35.02 -14.68 4.34
CA ASP A 48 -35.09 -14.63 5.80
C ASP A 48 -35.66 -13.25 6.18
N LYS A 49 -36.78 -13.24 6.90
CA LYS A 49 -37.48 -12.01 7.30
C LYS A 49 -36.77 -11.26 8.44
N GLY A 50 -35.64 -11.78 8.94
CA GLY A 50 -34.70 -11.02 9.78
C GLY A 50 -35.11 -10.86 11.24
N LEU A 51 -36.05 -11.68 11.72
CA LEU A 51 -36.55 -11.60 13.11
C LEU A 51 -36.37 -12.89 13.91
N GLY A 52 -35.75 -13.94 13.35
CA GLY A 52 -35.70 -15.26 14.01
C GLY A 52 -35.15 -15.26 15.43
N VAL A 53 -33.99 -14.63 15.66
CA VAL A 53 -33.40 -14.52 17.01
C VAL A 53 -34.25 -13.62 17.91
N LEU A 54 -34.68 -12.46 17.40
CA LEU A 54 -35.44 -11.47 18.17
C LEU A 54 -36.84 -11.98 18.57
N GLU A 55 -37.51 -12.74 17.70
CA GLU A 55 -38.80 -13.39 17.96
C GLU A 55 -38.67 -14.57 18.92
N TRP A 56 -37.58 -15.33 18.84
CA TRP A 56 -37.29 -16.42 19.77
C TRP A 56 -36.96 -15.88 21.17
N THR A 57 -36.06 -14.90 21.27
CA THR A 57 -35.64 -14.31 22.55
C THR A 57 -36.69 -13.36 23.15
N GLY A 58 -37.51 -12.70 22.33
CA GLY A 58 -38.47 -11.69 22.76
C GLY A 58 -39.56 -12.23 23.68
N LYS A 59 -39.77 -13.56 23.69
CA LYS A 59 -40.66 -14.25 24.64
C LYS A 59 -40.10 -14.37 26.05
N LEU A 60 -38.78 -14.17 26.23
CA LEU A 60 -38.08 -14.38 27.51
C LEU A 60 -37.30 -13.15 27.98
N ILE A 61 -36.80 -12.32 27.07
CA ILE A 61 -36.00 -11.12 27.37
C ILE A 61 -36.53 -9.95 26.53
N PRO A 62 -36.85 -8.80 27.15
CA PRO A 62 -37.22 -7.58 26.42
C PRO A 62 -36.15 -7.21 25.38
N GLN A 63 -36.57 -6.98 24.13
CA GLN A 63 -35.67 -6.65 23.02
C GLN A 63 -34.69 -5.53 23.36
N GLY A 64 -35.13 -4.48 24.08
CA GLY A 64 -34.26 -3.38 24.50
C GLY A 64 -33.09 -3.83 25.38
N LEU A 65 -33.31 -4.79 26.29
CA LEU A 65 -32.27 -5.35 27.15
C LEU A 65 -31.30 -6.23 26.35
N LEU A 66 -31.82 -7.07 25.45
CA LEU A 66 -30.99 -7.89 24.56
C LEU A 66 -30.11 -7.01 23.67
N VAL A 67 -30.69 -6.03 22.99
CA VAL A 67 -29.96 -5.11 22.10
C VAL A 67 -28.90 -4.33 22.88
N LYS A 68 -29.22 -3.84 24.09
CA LYS A 68 -28.26 -3.15 24.95
C LYS A 68 -27.10 -4.07 25.33
N GLY A 69 -27.40 -5.29 25.79
CA GLY A 69 -26.39 -6.27 26.18
C GLY A 69 -25.45 -6.64 25.02
N VAL A 70 -26.00 -6.96 23.85
CA VAL A 70 -25.21 -7.28 22.65
C VAL A 70 -24.37 -6.08 22.21
N LYS A 71 -24.92 -4.86 22.20
CA LYS A 71 -24.15 -3.65 21.86
C LYS A 71 -23.00 -3.43 22.83
N THR A 72 -23.23 -3.59 24.13
CA THR A 72 -22.18 -3.46 25.14
C THR A 72 -21.10 -4.52 24.95
N GLY A 73 -21.47 -5.80 24.81
CA GLY A 73 -20.52 -6.89 24.61
C GLY A 73 -19.69 -6.70 23.33
N TRP A 74 -20.33 -6.34 22.22
CA TRP A 74 -19.65 -6.06 20.95
C TRP A 74 -18.67 -4.90 21.08
N ARG A 75 -19.09 -3.79 21.71
CA ARG A 75 -18.23 -2.62 21.92
C ARG A 75 -17.01 -2.98 22.77
N THR A 76 -17.19 -3.73 23.85
CA THR A 76 -16.06 -4.15 24.71
C THR A 76 -15.09 -5.05 23.96
N ALA A 77 -15.58 -6.03 23.20
CA ALA A 77 -14.74 -6.89 22.37
C ALA A 77 -13.97 -6.07 21.31
N TRP A 78 -14.65 -5.14 20.65
CA TRP A 78 -14.04 -4.23 19.68
C TRP A 78 -12.95 -3.36 20.32
N GLU A 79 -13.20 -2.74 21.48
CA GLU A 79 -12.22 -1.90 22.17
C GLU A 79 -10.96 -2.69 22.59
N LEU A 80 -11.11 -3.95 23.03
CA LEU A 80 -9.99 -4.83 23.37
C LEU A 80 -9.14 -5.14 22.12
N MET A 81 -9.79 -5.59 21.05
CA MET A 81 -9.09 -5.93 19.80
C MET A 81 -8.44 -4.71 19.14
N MET A 82 -9.06 -3.53 19.26
CA MET A 82 -8.47 -2.28 18.77
C MET A 82 -7.18 -1.91 19.50
N LYS A 83 -7.06 -2.18 20.80
CA LYS A 83 -5.82 -1.95 21.57
C LYS A 83 -4.68 -2.86 21.13
N GLU A 84 -5.01 -4.10 20.77
CA GLU A 84 -4.04 -5.06 20.20
C GLU A 84 -3.59 -4.64 18.80
N LEU A 85 -4.54 -4.24 17.94
CA LEU A 85 -4.23 -3.78 16.59
C LEU A 85 -3.39 -2.49 16.61
N ALA A 86 -3.82 -1.51 17.42
CA ALA A 86 -3.33 -0.15 17.43
C ALA A 86 -3.20 0.35 18.87
N PRO A 87 -1.98 0.42 19.45
CA PRO A 87 -1.77 0.82 20.84
C PRO A 87 -2.27 2.25 21.11
N GLN A 88 -2.86 2.49 22.28
CA GLN A 88 -3.61 3.73 22.54
C GLN A 88 -3.31 4.35 23.90
N SER A 89 -3.51 5.66 23.99
CA SER A 89 -3.60 6.40 25.25
C SER A 89 -4.86 6.01 26.02
N SER A 90 -4.95 6.41 27.30
CA SER A 90 -6.18 6.28 28.09
C SER A 90 -7.36 7.06 27.53
N GLU A 91 -7.10 8.05 26.67
CA GLU A 91 -8.12 8.87 26.00
C GLU A 91 -8.56 8.30 24.64
N GLY A 92 -7.94 7.19 24.21
CA GLY A 92 -8.26 6.52 22.95
C GLY A 92 -7.48 7.05 21.74
N ASP A 93 -6.43 7.85 21.94
CA ASP A 93 -5.53 8.29 20.87
C ASP A 93 -4.57 7.16 20.50
N TYR A 94 -4.49 6.84 19.22
CA TYR A 94 -3.51 5.89 18.72
C TYR A 94 -2.08 6.46 18.82
N THR A 95 -1.18 5.66 19.38
CA THR A 95 0.27 5.92 19.42
C THR A 95 1.01 4.82 18.69
N ARG A 96 1.79 5.19 17.66
CA ARG A 96 2.62 4.25 16.91
C ARG A 96 3.86 3.89 17.73
N PRO A 97 4.10 2.61 18.06
CA PRO A 97 5.35 2.20 18.67
C PRO A 97 6.54 2.37 17.72
N SER A 98 7.73 2.64 18.25
CA SER A 98 8.99 2.67 17.50
C SER A 98 9.92 1.56 17.98
N TYR A 99 10.41 0.75 17.04
CA TYR A 99 11.37 -0.34 17.26
C TYR A 99 12.35 -0.34 16.09
N GLY A 100 13.28 0.61 16.06
CA GLY A 100 14.06 0.91 14.86
C GLY A 100 15.46 0.31 14.88
N TYR A 101 15.74 -0.61 13.95
CA TYR A 101 17.09 -0.80 13.42
C TYR A 101 17.35 0.32 12.40
N ILE A 102 18.48 1.02 12.55
CA ILE A 102 18.81 2.23 11.80
C ILE A 102 20.24 2.20 11.25
N HIS A 103 20.73 1.03 10.84
CA HIS A 103 22.00 0.93 10.14
C HIS A 103 21.88 1.33 8.68
N SER A 104 22.99 1.80 8.10
CA SER A 104 23.06 2.25 6.72
C SER A 104 23.90 1.36 5.81
N ILE A 105 23.44 1.15 4.58
CA ILE A 105 24.30 0.63 3.50
C ILE A 105 25.42 1.65 3.25
N GLY A 106 26.66 1.19 3.22
CA GLY A 106 27.89 1.99 3.16
C GLY A 106 28.70 1.98 4.46
N GLU A 107 28.09 1.57 5.58
CA GLU A 107 28.82 1.37 6.84
C GLU A 107 29.77 0.15 6.77
N PRO A 108 30.83 0.09 7.59
CA PRO A 108 31.77 -1.05 7.61
C PRO A 108 31.09 -2.42 7.77
N GLY A 109 29.95 -2.49 8.49
CA GLY A 109 29.18 -3.72 8.66
C GLY A 109 28.23 -4.06 7.49
N PHE A 110 27.93 -3.08 6.64
CA PHE A 110 26.93 -3.17 5.57
C PHE A 110 27.46 -2.45 4.31
N PRO A 111 28.54 -2.92 3.66
CA PRO A 111 29.09 -2.24 2.48
C PRO A 111 28.11 -2.24 1.30
N ALA A 112 28.15 -1.19 0.48
CA ALA A 112 27.33 -1.09 -0.71
C ALA A 112 27.75 -2.14 -1.76
N GLU A 113 26.96 -3.21 -1.89
CA GLU A 113 27.23 -4.34 -2.80
C GLU A 113 25.94 -4.74 -3.53
N THR A 114 26.03 -4.92 -4.85
CA THR A 114 24.94 -5.47 -5.68
C THR A 114 24.58 -6.89 -5.22
N ASN A 115 23.29 -7.22 -5.20
CA ASN A 115 22.76 -8.55 -4.84
C ASN A 115 23.11 -9.01 -3.41
N ARG A 116 23.35 -8.08 -2.49
CA ARG A 116 23.58 -8.39 -1.07
C ARG A 116 22.37 -8.13 -0.17
N TYR A 117 21.49 -7.22 -0.56
CA TYR A 117 20.41 -6.76 0.29
C TYR A 117 19.05 -7.21 -0.23
N VAL A 118 18.18 -7.61 0.70
CA VAL A 118 16.80 -8.01 0.44
C VAL A 118 15.87 -7.09 1.21
N LEU A 119 14.93 -6.47 0.51
CA LEU A 119 13.88 -5.63 1.08
C LEU A 119 12.56 -6.41 1.11
N TYR A 120 12.10 -6.75 2.30
CA TYR A 120 10.76 -7.30 2.52
C TYR A 120 9.74 -6.17 2.55
N VAL A 121 8.71 -6.27 1.73
CA VAL A 121 7.67 -5.24 1.58
C VAL A 121 6.28 -5.84 1.54
N GLY A 122 5.30 -5.08 1.99
CA GLY A 122 3.89 -5.37 1.72
C GLY A 122 3.31 -4.32 0.79
N ASN A 123 2.81 -4.71 -0.38
CA ASN A 123 2.19 -3.80 -1.36
C ASN A 123 1.12 -2.83 -0.75
N PRO A 124 0.21 -3.26 0.14
CA PRO A 124 -0.77 -2.34 0.73
C PRO A 124 -0.11 -1.28 1.63
N CYS A 125 1.06 -1.54 2.20
CA CYS A 125 1.68 -0.69 3.21
C CYS A 125 2.26 0.61 2.61
N PRO A 126 1.80 1.81 3.04
CA PRO A 126 2.35 3.08 2.55
C PRO A 126 3.81 3.29 2.97
N TRP A 127 4.24 2.73 4.10
CA TRP A 127 5.63 2.80 4.57
C TRP A 127 6.56 1.98 3.67
N CYS A 128 6.11 0.79 3.24
CA CYS A 128 6.81 -0.02 2.25
C CYS A 128 6.89 0.67 0.90
N HIS A 129 5.77 1.28 0.48
CA HIS A 129 5.69 1.99 -0.80
C HIS A 129 6.74 3.10 -0.91
N ARG A 130 7.09 3.80 0.19
CA ARG A 130 8.19 4.79 0.19
C ARG A 130 9.54 4.17 -0.17
N ALA A 131 9.87 3.02 0.42
CA ALA A 131 11.12 2.32 0.15
C ALA A 131 11.16 1.85 -1.32
N VAL A 132 10.06 1.24 -1.81
CA VAL A 132 9.95 0.82 -3.22
C VAL A 132 10.09 2.01 -4.19
N LEU A 133 9.41 3.13 -3.91
CA LEU A 133 9.53 4.36 -4.70
C LEU A 133 10.98 4.86 -4.75
N THR A 134 11.67 4.83 -3.60
CA THR A 134 13.07 5.24 -3.54
C THR A 134 13.93 4.31 -4.37
N LEU A 135 13.73 2.98 -4.29
CA LEU A 135 14.47 2.03 -5.13
C LEU A 135 14.26 2.30 -6.63
N VAL A 136 13.03 2.58 -7.04
CA VAL A 136 12.68 2.86 -8.44
C VAL A 136 13.27 4.18 -8.91
N LEU A 137 13.09 5.27 -8.16
CA LEU A 137 13.63 6.60 -8.51
C LEU A 137 15.16 6.63 -8.55
N ARG A 138 15.80 5.79 -7.74
CA ARG A 138 17.26 5.65 -7.65
C ARG A 138 17.87 4.59 -8.56
N GLY A 139 17.07 3.82 -9.29
CA GLY A 139 17.57 2.72 -10.13
C GLY A 139 18.28 1.63 -9.31
N LEU A 140 17.78 1.35 -8.11
CA LEU A 140 18.32 0.37 -7.17
C LEU A 140 17.62 -1.00 -7.25
N THR A 141 16.54 -1.13 -8.03
CA THR A 141 15.77 -2.37 -8.18
C THR A 141 16.59 -3.53 -8.75
N ARG A 142 17.65 -3.25 -9.52
CA ARG A 142 18.61 -4.27 -9.99
C ARG A 142 19.69 -4.64 -8.97
N HIS A 143 19.79 -3.91 -7.86
CA HIS A 143 20.83 -4.10 -6.84
C HIS A 143 20.28 -4.69 -5.54
N ILE A 144 19.02 -4.39 -5.21
CA ILE A 144 18.34 -4.79 -3.99
C ILE A 144 17.12 -5.62 -4.39
N SER A 145 17.09 -6.90 -3.98
CA SER A 145 15.96 -7.78 -4.27
C SER A 145 14.75 -7.40 -3.40
N ILE A 146 13.55 -7.50 -3.96
CA ILE A 146 12.30 -7.23 -3.24
C ILE A 146 11.58 -8.56 -3.01
N VAL A 147 11.18 -8.82 -1.75
CA VAL A 147 10.30 -9.94 -1.39
C VAL A 147 8.96 -9.36 -0.95
N ASN A 148 7.90 -9.74 -1.66
CA ASN A 148 6.54 -9.28 -1.38
C ASN A 148 5.86 -10.19 -0.35
N ALA A 149 5.33 -9.58 0.71
CA ALA A 149 4.43 -10.21 1.66
C ALA A 149 2.97 -9.82 1.39
N VAL A 150 2.08 -10.74 1.67
CA VAL A 150 0.63 -10.56 1.66
C VAL A 150 0.16 -10.29 3.09
N ASP A 151 -0.85 -9.43 3.24
CA ASP A 151 -1.47 -9.12 4.53
C ASP A 151 -2.60 -10.12 4.83
N ASP A 152 -2.29 -11.14 5.62
CA ASP A 152 -3.16 -12.26 6.00
C ASP A 152 -2.95 -12.59 7.49
N PRO A 153 -3.70 -11.93 8.40
CA PRO A 153 -3.58 -12.17 9.84
C PRO A 153 -4.12 -13.53 10.29
N GLU A 154 -4.89 -14.23 9.46
CA GLU A 154 -5.39 -15.58 9.78
C GLU A 154 -4.31 -16.65 9.54
N ARG A 155 -3.44 -16.42 8.54
CA ARG A 155 -2.32 -17.32 8.21
C ARG A 155 -1.03 -16.99 8.97
N ALA A 156 -0.81 -15.74 9.34
CA ALA A 156 0.41 -15.31 10.03
C ALA A 156 0.54 -15.94 11.42
N SER A 157 1.74 -16.38 11.80
CA SER A 157 2.01 -16.86 13.17
C SER A 157 1.85 -15.74 14.21
N ARG A 158 2.21 -14.51 13.84
CA ARG A 158 1.96 -13.28 14.59
C ARG A 158 2.11 -12.04 13.69
N GLY A 159 1.17 -11.11 13.79
CA GLY A 159 1.13 -9.91 12.94
C GLY A 159 0.20 -10.14 11.75
N GLY A 160 0.64 -9.80 10.55
CA GLY A 160 -0.17 -9.99 9.33
C GLY A 160 0.61 -10.32 8.06
N TRP A 161 1.94 -10.26 8.06
CA TRP A 161 2.72 -10.39 6.82
C TRP A 161 3.15 -11.84 6.58
N VAL A 162 2.59 -12.47 5.55
CA VAL A 162 2.92 -13.84 5.13
C VAL A 162 3.50 -13.86 3.72
N PHE A 163 4.28 -14.89 3.41
CA PHE A 163 4.78 -15.15 2.06
C PHE A 163 3.95 -16.26 1.41
N ASP A 164 3.81 -16.23 0.08
CA ASP A 164 3.10 -17.28 -0.68
C ASP A 164 3.95 -18.54 -0.87
N SER A 165 5.27 -18.38 -0.75
CA SER A 165 6.26 -19.44 -0.72
C SER A 165 7.36 -19.03 0.27
N PRO A 166 8.10 -19.99 0.87
CA PRO A 166 9.21 -19.69 1.76
C PRO A 166 10.16 -18.65 1.17
N GLU A 167 10.47 -17.61 1.93
CA GLU A 167 11.33 -16.52 1.45
C GLU A 167 12.79 -16.99 1.31
N PRO A 168 13.59 -16.38 0.40
CA PRO A 168 14.84 -16.99 -0.06
C PRO A 168 16.04 -16.88 0.90
N VAL A 169 15.97 -16.07 1.96
CA VAL A 169 17.12 -15.81 2.85
C VAL A 169 17.20 -16.78 4.02
N PHE A 170 16.06 -17.06 4.65
CA PHE A 170 15.92 -17.91 5.83
C PHE A 170 15.01 -19.12 5.59
N GLY A 171 14.21 -19.13 4.52
CA GLY A 171 13.21 -20.18 4.26
C GLY A 171 11.95 -20.01 5.11
N CYS A 172 11.66 -18.79 5.54
CA CYS A 172 10.54 -18.46 6.42
C CYS A 172 9.21 -18.30 5.65
N ASN A 173 8.09 -18.63 6.29
CA ASN A 173 6.74 -18.53 5.72
C ASN A 173 6.06 -17.20 6.05
N ASP A 174 6.54 -16.47 7.05
CA ASP A 174 6.02 -15.17 7.41
C ASP A 174 7.12 -14.22 7.92
N LEU A 175 6.77 -12.94 8.04
CA LEU A 175 7.74 -11.92 8.45
C LEU A 175 8.17 -12.09 9.91
N ARG A 176 7.33 -12.69 10.77
CA ARG A 176 7.70 -12.92 12.17
C ARG A 176 8.87 -13.89 12.25
N GLU A 177 8.80 -15.00 11.51
CA GLU A 177 9.88 -15.99 11.43
C GLU A 177 11.19 -15.36 10.94
N VAL A 178 11.13 -14.42 9.98
CA VAL A 178 12.31 -13.66 9.53
C VAL A 178 12.93 -12.85 10.67
N TYR A 179 12.11 -12.14 11.47
CA TYR A 179 12.60 -11.42 12.65
C TYR A 179 13.20 -12.36 13.69
N ASP A 180 12.57 -13.51 13.95
CA ASP A 180 13.07 -14.49 14.92
C ASP A 180 14.40 -15.13 14.48
N ALA A 181 14.57 -15.34 13.17
CA ALA A 181 15.80 -15.88 12.60
C ALA A 181 16.95 -14.86 12.57
N ALA A 182 16.64 -13.60 12.24
CA ALA A 182 17.63 -12.53 12.13
C ALA A 182 18.01 -11.92 13.49
N GLU A 183 17.08 -11.90 14.45
CA GLU A 183 17.27 -11.41 15.81
C GLU A 183 16.55 -12.32 16.84
N PRO A 184 17.23 -13.38 17.32
CA PRO A 184 16.67 -14.25 18.34
C PRO A 184 16.27 -13.48 19.61
N GLY A 185 15.00 -13.59 19.99
CA GLY A 185 14.47 -12.93 21.20
C GLY A 185 13.83 -11.56 20.95
N TYR A 186 13.67 -11.11 19.70
CA TYR A 186 12.99 -9.86 19.38
C TYR A 186 11.55 -9.78 19.92
N ARG A 187 11.27 -8.73 20.72
CA ARG A 187 9.98 -8.49 21.38
C ARG A 187 9.15 -7.33 20.80
N GLY A 188 9.58 -6.72 19.71
CA GLY A 188 8.86 -5.63 19.05
C GLY A 188 7.81 -6.10 18.02
N ARG A 189 7.14 -5.14 17.38
CA ARG A 189 6.29 -5.43 16.22
C ARG A 189 7.17 -5.83 15.03
N CYS A 190 6.77 -6.88 14.33
CA CYS A 190 7.45 -7.39 13.13
C CYS A 190 6.85 -6.67 11.91
N THR A 191 7.45 -5.54 11.55
CA THR A 191 6.89 -4.60 10.57
C THR A 191 7.68 -4.58 9.27
N ALA A 192 6.99 -4.44 8.14
CA ALA A 192 7.59 -4.04 6.89
C ALA A 192 7.49 -2.50 6.69
N PRO A 193 8.42 -1.85 5.98
CA PRO A 193 9.55 -2.43 5.25
C PRO A 193 10.64 -2.97 6.19
N LEU A 194 11.29 -4.06 5.78
CA LEU A 194 12.44 -4.64 6.48
C LEU A 194 13.56 -4.89 5.48
N LEU A 195 14.72 -4.26 5.68
CA LEU A 195 15.91 -4.48 4.89
C LEU A 195 16.86 -5.42 5.63
N VAL A 196 17.27 -6.49 4.96
CA VAL A 196 18.18 -7.52 5.49
C VAL A 196 19.41 -7.63 4.60
N ASP A 197 20.58 -7.76 5.23
CA ASP A 197 21.80 -8.22 4.57
C ASP A 197 21.74 -9.74 4.48
N GLN A 198 21.48 -10.29 3.30
CA GLN A 198 21.31 -11.74 3.13
C GLN A 198 22.63 -12.51 3.29
N LYS A 199 23.78 -11.84 3.16
CA LYS A 199 25.10 -12.45 3.33
C LYS A 199 25.43 -12.66 4.80
N THR A 200 25.13 -11.67 5.64
CA THR A 200 25.37 -11.76 7.10
C THR A 200 24.15 -12.20 7.89
N LYS A 201 22.97 -12.31 7.25
CA LYS A 201 21.68 -12.64 7.85
C LYS A 201 21.27 -11.69 8.97
N ARG A 202 21.60 -10.40 8.83
CA ARG A 202 21.31 -9.35 9.83
C ARG A 202 20.33 -8.33 9.29
N ILE A 203 19.50 -7.81 10.20
CA ILE A 203 18.62 -6.67 9.92
C ILE A 203 19.50 -5.42 9.75
N VAL A 204 19.30 -4.70 8.64
CA VAL A 204 19.91 -3.41 8.38
C VAL A 204 19.02 -2.31 8.95
N SER A 205 17.78 -2.24 8.46
CA SER A 205 16.82 -1.25 8.94
C SER A 205 15.37 -1.67 8.69
N ASN A 206 14.49 -1.28 9.60
CA ASN A 206 13.03 -1.42 9.47
C ASN A 206 12.30 -0.08 9.65
N GLU A 207 13.02 1.04 9.63
CA GLU A 207 12.45 2.37 9.79
C GLU A 207 12.35 3.04 8.41
N SER A 208 11.11 3.20 7.90
CA SER A 208 10.88 3.69 6.54
C SER A 208 11.46 5.08 6.28
N SER A 209 11.42 5.98 7.26
CA SER A 209 11.95 7.35 7.12
C SER A 209 13.48 7.38 7.04
N HIS A 210 14.13 6.49 7.78
CA HIS A 210 15.57 6.27 7.71
C HIS A 210 15.96 5.59 6.39
N LEU A 211 15.26 4.51 6.02
CA LEU A 211 15.50 3.73 4.81
C LEU A 211 15.50 4.61 3.55
N VAL A 212 14.53 5.53 3.40
CA VAL A 212 14.44 6.36 2.20
C VAL A 212 15.59 7.35 2.06
N LYS A 213 16.10 7.88 3.19
CA LYS A 213 17.29 8.75 3.20
C LYS A 213 18.55 7.95 2.90
N MET A 214 18.72 6.82 3.58
CA MET A 214 19.84 5.91 3.35
C MET A 214 19.88 5.42 1.89
N LEU A 215 18.76 4.98 1.32
CA LEU A 215 18.68 4.53 -0.08
C LEU A 215 18.95 5.67 -1.08
N ASN A 216 18.62 6.92 -0.74
CA ASN A 216 19.05 8.09 -1.51
C ASN A 216 20.58 8.27 -1.49
N ASP A 217 21.29 7.79 -0.48
CA ASP A 217 22.74 7.99 -0.44
C ASP A 217 23.51 6.81 -1.05
N VAL A 218 22.82 5.69 -1.35
CA VAL A 218 23.44 4.52 -2.01
C VAL A 218 23.88 4.86 -3.43
N GLN A 219 25.17 4.62 -3.68
CA GLN A 219 25.84 4.81 -4.96
C GLN A 219 26.39 3.47 -5.44
N LEU A 220 25.81 2.93 -6.52
CA LEU A 220 26.25 1.69 -7.18
C LEU A 220 26.25 1.87 -8.71
N PRO A 221 27.06 1.11 -9.46
CA PRO A 221 27.10 1.21 -10.91
C PRO A 221 25.73 1.10 -11.57
N GLY A 222 25.36 2.11 -12.36
CA GLY A 222 24.10 2.20 -13.08
C GLY A 222 22.99 2.97 -12.35
N CYS A 223 23.12 3.25 -11.06
CA CYS A 223 22.11 4.01 -10.31
C CYS A 223 21.76 5.32 -11.01
N SER A 224 20.51 5.74 -10.84
CA SER A 224 20.05 7.05 -11.28
C SER A 224 20.82 8.15 -10.53
N ASN A 225 21.06 9.27 -11.21
CA ASN A 225 21.67 10.46 -10.61
C ASN A 225 20.66 11.33 -9.85
N VAL A 226 19.40 10.91 -9.72
CA VAL A 226 18.36 11.62 -8.96
C VAL A 226 18.77 11.80 -7.50
N ASP A 227 18.71 13.04 -7.02
CA ASP A 227 18.86 13.40 -5.61
C ASP A 227 17.51 13.81 -5.03
N LEU A 228 16.96 12.98 -4.14
CA LEU A 228 15.70 13.26 -3.46
C LEU A 228 15.91 14.13 -2.22
N TYR A 229 17.15 14.31 -1.76
CA TYR A 229 17.48 14.98 -0.50
C TYR A 229 18.69 15.94 -0.64
N PRO A 230 18.60 16.92 -1.58
CA PRO A 230 19.69 17.82 -1.88
C PRO A 230 20.05 18.71 -0.68
N ALA A 231 21.36 18.91 -0.49
CA ALA A 231 21.93 19.58 0.69
C ALA A 231 21.26 20.92 1.02
N ALA A 232 20.98 21.75 0.01
CA ALA A 232 20.39 23.08 0.18
C ALA A 232 18.94 23.07 0.68
N LEU A 233 18.20 21.96 0.50
CA LEU A 233 16.78 21.86 0.86
C LEU A 233 16.54 20.96 2.09
N ARG A 234 17.56 20.34 2.67
CA ARG A 234 17.40 19.36 3.76
C ARG A 234 16.57 19.88 4.92
N GLY A 235 16.82 21.11 5.36
CA GLY A 235 16.06 21.74 6.45
C GLY A 235 14.56 21.91 6.15
N GLU A 236 14.20 22.34 4.94
CA GLU A 236 12.79 22.45 4.52
C GLU A 236 12.17 21.06 4.35
N ILE A 237 12.90 20.13 3.72
CA ILE A 237 12.44 18.75 3.50
C ILE A 237 12.14 18.06 4.82
N ASP A 238 13.05 18.14 5.80
CA ASP A 238 12.87 17.49 7.10
C ASP A 238 11.69 18.09 7.87
N SER A 239 11.60 19.42 7.90
CA SER A 239 10.49 20.11 8.58
C SER A 239 9.13 19.75 7.97
N LEU A 240 9.04 19.66 6.63
CA LEU A 240 7.81 19.22 5.95
C LEU A 240 7.56 17.73 6.16
N ALA A 241 8.57 16.88 6.05
CA ALA A 241 8.44 15.44 6.23
C ALA A 241 7.93 15.08 7.63
N ASP A 242 8.45 15.72 8.67
CA ASP A 242 8.02 15.51 10.05
C ASP A 242 6.55 15.89 10.25
N ALA A 243 6.14 17.04 9.70
CA ALA A 243 4.75 17.47 9.77
C ALA A 243 3.81 16.58 8.95
N ILE A 244 4.20 16.21 7.72
CA ILE A 244 3.46 15.30 6.86
C ILE A 244 3.31 13.93 7.54
N TYR A 245 4.37 13.43 8.19
CA TYR A 245 4.32 12.21 8.98
C TYR A 245 3.29 12.30 10.11
N ASP A 246 3.44 13.28 11.01
CA ASP A 246 2.62 13.34 12.23
C ASP A 246 1.15 13.64 11.92
N LYS A 247 0.91 14.56 10.98
CA LYS A 247 -0.39 15.19 10.74
C LYS A 247 -1.17 14.57 9.59
N VAL A 248 -0.50 13.97 8.60
CA VAL A 248 -1.16 13.38 7.42
C VAL A 248 -0.96 11.87 7.36
N ASN A 249 0.28 11.38 7.25
CA ASN A 249 0.54 9.96 7.06
C ASN A 249 0.09 9.14 8.26
N ASN A 250 0.46 9.56 9.46
CA ASN A 250 0.00 8.96 10.71
C ASN A 250 -1.37 9.52 11.12
N GLY A 251 -1.74 10.73 10.69
CA GLY A 251 -3.04 11.35 10.96
C GLY A 251 -4.24 10.53 10.48
N VAL A 252 -4.14 9.92 9.29
CA VAL A 252 -5.20 9.00 8.82
C VAL A 252 -5.33 7.75 9.70
N TYR A 253 -4.22 7.21 10.23
CA TYR A 253 -4.27 6.08 11.18
C TYR A 253 -4.78 6.51 12.55
N LYS A 254 -4.36 7.68 13.06
CA LYS A 254 -4.90 8.27 14.30
C LYS A 254 -6.42 8.40 14.22
N SER A 255 -6.94 8.78 13.06
CA SER A 255 -8.37 8.86 12.79
C SER A 255 -9.02 7.47 12.77
N GLY A 256 -8.49 6.56 11.94
CA GLY A 256 -9.09 5.24 11.75
C GLY A 256 -9.04 4.35 12.99
N PHE A 257 -8.02 4.51 13.83
CA PHE A 257 -7.81 3.69 15.01
C PHE A 257 -8.30 4.30 16.34
N ALA A 258 -8.81 5.54 16.31
CA ALA A 258 -9.40 6.15 17.49
C ALA A 258 -10.56 5.31 18.05
N THR A 259 -10.57 5.09 19.36
CA THR A 259 -11.66 4.37 20.06
C THR A 259 -12.66 5.29 20.73
N THR A 260 -12.37 6.59 20.78
CA THR A 260 -13.27 7.62 21.31
C THR A 260 -13.56 8.68 20.25
N GLN A 261 -14.74 9.30 20.36
CA GLN A 261 -15.14 10.39 19.47
C GLN A 261 -14.18 11.59 19.57
N ALA A 262 -13.72 11.92 20.79
CA ALA A 262 -12.82 13.04 21.02
C ALA A 262 -11.43 12.81 20.37
N ALA A 263 -10.84 11.62 20.50
CA ALA A 263 -9.57 11.29 19.85
C ALA A 263 -9.69 11.36 18.32
N TYR A 264 -10.81 10.84 17.78
CA TYR A 264 -11.12 10.93 16.36
C TYR A 264 -11.22 12.38 15.87
N GLU A 265 -11.98 13.23 16.57
CA GLU A 265 -12.17 14.64 16.21
C GLU A 265 -10.87 15.44 16.26
N ARG A 266 -10.00 15.21 17.25
CA ARG A 266 -8.66 15.79 17.30
C ARG A 266 -7.84 15.41 16.07
N ALA A 267 -7.76 14.11 15.77
CA ALA A 267 -7.00 13.61 14.63
C ALA A 267 -7.54 14.15 13.30
N GLN A 268 -8.87 14.21 13.14
CA GLN A 268 -9.51 14.79 11.96
C GLN A 268 -9.21 16.27 11.83
N SER A 269 -9.33 17.05 12.91
CA SER A 269 -9.07 18.50 12.87
C SER A 269 -7.65 18.78 12.37
N GLU A 270 -6.65 18.08 12.90
CA GLU A 270 -5.26 18.24 12.47
C GLU A 270 -5.03 17.81 11.01
N LEU A 271 -5.55 16.64 10.63
CA LEU A 271 -5.42 16.11 9.26
C LEU A 271 -5.96 17.11 8.24
N TRP A 272 -7.14 17.65 8.51
CA TRP A 272 -7.81 18.56 7.61
C TRP A 272 -7.12 19.91 7.49
N THR A 273 -6.65 20.49 8.60
CA THR A 273 -5.82 21.69 8.58
C THR A 273 -4.58 21.48 7.71
N TRP A 274 -3.91 20.33 7.83
CA TRP A 274 -2.71 20.06 7.03
C TRP A 274 -2.98 19.77 5.56
N LEU A 275 -4.09 19.12 5.22
CA LEU A 275 -4.51 19.00 3.82
C LEU A 275 -4.81 20.37 3.20
N ASP A 276 -5.43 21.28 3.95
CA ASP A 276 -5.67 22.67 3.50
C ASP A 276 -4.34 23.45 3.31
N ILE A 277 -3.34 23.23 4.19
CA ILE A 277 -1.98 23.80 4.06
C ILE A 277 -1.27 23.26 2.80
N LEU A 278 -1.31 21.94 2.58
CA LEU A 278 -0.67 21.31 1.43
C LEU A 278 -1.31 21.76 0.11
N GLU A 279 -2.65 21.85 0.07
CA GLU A 279 -3.39 22.41 -1.06
C GLU A 279 -2.95 23.84 -1.38
N ALA A 280 -2.88 24.71 -0.36
CA ALA A 280 -2.46 26.09 -0.52
C ALA A 280 -1.01 26.19 -1.00
N LYS A 281 -0.12 25.32 -0.53
CA LYS A 281 1.28 25.28 -0.97
C LYS A 281 1.38 24.83 -2.43
N LEU A 282 0.70 23.74 -2.80
CA LEU A 282 0.69 23.20 -4.17
C LEU A 282 -0.02 24.10 -5.20
N SER A 283 -0.77 25.11 -4.75
CA SER A 283 -1.30 26.16 -5.63
C SER A 283 -0.23 27.11 -6.18
N LYS A 284 0.93 27.19 -5.53
CA LYS A 284 2.01 28.15 -5.86
C LYS A 284 3.22 27.49 -6.52
N GLN A 285 3.36 26.18 -6.38
CA GLN A 285 4.56 25.44 -6.77
C GLN A 285 4.16 24.02 -7.20
N ARG A 286 4.96 23.43 -8.09
CA ARG A 286 4.69 22.10 -8.66
C ARG A 286 4.72 21.00 -7.60
N PHE A 287 5.76 20.99 -6.78
CA PHE A 287 6.07 20.01 -5.74
C PHE A 287 6.20 20.68 -4.37
N LEU A 288 6.38 19.90 -3.30
CA LEU A 288 6.35 20.40 -1.92
C LEU A 288 7.55 21.27 -1.53
N THR A 289 8.66 21.27 -2.26
CA THR A 289 9.82 22.13 -1.96
C THR A 289 10.26 22.96 -3.18
N GLY A 290 9.31 23.25 -4.09
CA GLY A 290 9.52 24.11 -5.24
C GLY A 290 9.13 23.46 -6.57
N SER A 291 9.98 23.61 -7.58
CA SER A 291 9.73 23.12 -8.94
C SER A 291 10.15 21.67 -9.17
N ARG A 292 10.94 21.08 -8.27
CA ARG A 292 11.49 19.72 -8.38
C ARG A 292 11.02 18.83 -7.22
N PHE A 293 10.86 17.55 -7.51
CA PHE A 293 10.39 16.50 -6.61
C PHE A 293 11.47 16.18 -5.57
N THR A 294 11.08 16.06 -4.29
CA THR A 294 11.99 15.70 -3.21
C THR A 294 11.41 14.61 -2.30
N LEU A 295 12.17 14.24 -1.27
CA LEU A 295 11.76 13.28 -0.26
C LEU A 295 10.44 13.68 0.44
N ALA A 296 10.12 14.97 0.52
CA ALA A 296 8.85 15.43 1.07
C ALA A 296 7.66 14.92 0.23
N ASP A 297 7.74 15.04 -1.10
CA ASP A 297 6.73 14.53 -2.02
C ASP A 297 6.63 13.00 -1.95
N LEU A 298 7.78 12.32 -1.93
CA LEU A 298 7.88 10.87 -1.78
C LEU A 298 7.18 10.35 -0.53
N GLN A 299 7.29 11.08 0.59
CA GLN A 299 6.66 10.68 1.84
C GLN A 299 5.15 10.96 1.89
N LEU A 300 4.68 11.99 1.18
CA LEU A 300 3.26 12.31 1.08
C LEU A 300 2.51 11.33 0.15
N PHE A 301 3.10 10.99 -1.00
CA PHE A 301 2.42 10.30 -2.10
C PHE A 301 1.74 8.98 -1.71
N PRO A 302 2.40 8.06 -0.97
CA PRO A 302 1.76 6.81 -0.54
C PRO A 302 0.49 6.97 0.28
N THR A 303 0.34 8.08 0.99
CA THR A 303 -0.90 8.37 1.74
C THR A 303 -1.97 8.94 0.80
N VAL A 304 -1.62 9.93 -0.01
CA VAL A 304 -2.60 10.61 -0.88
C VAL A 304 -3.17 9.67 -1.94
N VAL A 305 -2.33 8.81 -2.55
CA VAL A 305 -2.79 7.85 -3.57
C VAL A 305 -3.77 6.79 -3.03
N ARG A 306 -3.74 6.53 -1.72
CA ARG A 306 -4.64 5.58 -1.04
C ARG A 306 -5.86 6.26 -0.41
N PHE A 307 -5.89 7.59 -0.36
CA PHE A 307 -6.83 8.33 0.48
C PHE A 307 -8.28 8.07 0.08
N ASP A 308 -8.65 8.34 -1.17
CA ASP A 308 -10.04 8.20 -1.64
C ASP A 308 -10.47 6.73 -1.73
N ALA A 309 -9.56 5.84 -2.09
CA ALA A 309 -9.85 4.42 -2.26
C ALA A 309 -9.95 3.64 -0.93
N THR A 310 -9.37 4.17 0.16
CA THR A 310 -9.23 3.43 1.42
C THR A 310 -9.55 4.30 2.63
N TYR A 311 -8.75 5.33 2.89
CA TYR A 311 -8.81 6.05 4.18
C TYR A 311 -10.09 6.87 4.36
N ALA A 312 -10.62 7.43 3.27
CA ALA A 312 -11.86 8.20 3.31
C ALA A 312 -13.02 7.38 3.91
N THR A 313 -13.14 6.12 3.50
CA THR A 313 -14.22 5.24 3.97
C THR A 313 -13.82 4.46 5.23
N LEU A 314 -12.72 3.70 5.18
CA LEU A 314 -12.37 2.78 6.28
C LEU A 314 -11.97 3.54 7.55
N PHE A 315 -11.14 4.58 7.40
CA PHE A 315 -10.65 5.40 8.51
C PHE A 315 -11.52 6.63 8.78
N LYS A 316 -12.65 6.75 8.07
CA LYS A 316 -13.63 7.83 8.19
C LYS A 316 -13.04 9.21 7.88
N CYS A 317 -11.96 9.29 7.09
CA CYS A 317 -11.39 10.56 6.63
C CYS A 317 -12.24 11.18 5.51
N SER A 318 -13.52 11.44 5.76
CA SER A 318 -14.54 11.66 4.73
C SER A 318 -15.09 13.09 4.61
N ARG A 319 -14.39 14.11 5.14
CA ARG A 319 -14.82 15.52 4.99
C ARG A 319 -14.84 15.94 3.52
N LYS A 320 -13.80 15.57 2.79
CA LYS A 320 -13.59 15.81 1.35
C LYS A 320 -12.74 14.68 0.78
N ARG A 321 -12.90 14.39 -0.51
CA ARG A 321 -11.99 13.52 -1.26
C ARG A 321 -10.76 14.33 -1.71
N ILE A 322 -9.65 13.67 -2.01
CA ILE A 322 -8.49 14.30 -2.66
C ILE A 322 -8.91 14.93 -3.99
N GLN A 323 -9.81 14.30 -4.74
CA GLN A 323 -10.35 14.88 -5.97
C GLN A 323 -11.06 16.24 -5.79
N ASP A 324 -11.49 16.57 -4.57
CA ASP A 324 -12.15 17.85 -4.26
C ASP A 324 -11.12 18.95 -3.89
N PHE A 325 -9.82 18.62 -3.89
CA PHE A 325 -8.69 19.55 -3.73
C PHE A 325 -7.95 19.68 -5.07
N PRO A 326 -8.16 20.75 -5.86
CA PRO A 326 -7.66 20.82 -7.23
C PRO A 326 -6.12 20.75 -7.33
N ASN A 327 -5.38 21.35 -6.40
CA ASN A 327 -3.92 21.33 -6.47
C ASN A 327 -3.33 20.01 -5.96
N LEU A 328 -3.87 19.43 -4.90
CA LEU A 328 -3.51 18.08 -4.43
C LEU A 328 -3.86 17.01 -5.45
N GLN A 329 -5.04 17.07 -6.08
CA GLN A 329 -5.42 16.15 -7.15
C GLN A 329 -4.48 16.29 -8.35
N GLY A 330 -4.19 17.53 -8.77
CA GLY A 330 -3.24 17.79 -9.85
C GLY A 330 -1.84 17.28 -9.51
N TRP A 331 -1.36 17.50 -8.29
CA TRP A 331 -0.09 16.97 -7.81
C TRP A 331 -0.08 15.43 -7.77
N LEU A 332 -1.16 14.80 -7.29
CA LEU A 332 -1.29 13.34 -7.26
C LEU A 332 -1.21 12.75 -8.67
N GLN A 333 -1.91 13.36 -9.63
CA GLN A 333 -1.85 12.99 -11.04
C GLN A 333 -0.45 13.16 -11.63
N ASP A 334 0.23 14.27 -11.32
CA ASP A 334 1.59 14.56 -11.80
C ASP A 334 2.56 13.51 -11.28
N VAL A 335 2.58 13.29 -9.95
CA VAL A 335 3.45 12.31 -9.29
C VAL A 335 3.19 10.89 -9.79
N TYR A 336 1.93 10.47 -9.92
CA TYR A 336 1.56 9.13 -10.40
C TYR A 336 2.09 8.84 -11.81
N GLN A 337 2.22 9.87 -12.64
CA GLN A 337 2.67 9.77 -14.04
C GLN A 337 4.18 10.03 -14.21
N LEU A 338 4.93 10.26 -13.13
CA LEU A 338 6.37 10.48 -13.24
C LEU A 338 7.07 9.23 -13.79
N LYS A 339 7.85 9.45 -14.84
CA LYS A 339 8.70 8.44 -15.44
C LYS A 339 10.00 8.33 -14.67
N THR A 340 10.50 7.12 -14.52
CA THR A 340 11.84 6.89 -13.98
C THR A 340 12.81 6.43 -15.08
N ASN A 341 14.09 6.71 -14.89
CA ASN A 341 15.17 6.34 -15.82
C ASN A 341 16.06 5.28 -15.14
N PRO A 342 16.69 4.32 -15.85
CA PRO A 342 16.43 3.80 -17.21
C PRO A 342 15.67 2.45 -17.21
N ASP A 343 15.28 1.92 -16.04
CA ASP A 343 14.78 0.53 -15.91
C ASP A 343 13.31 0.36 -16.39
N GLY A 344 12.71 1.39 -16.98
CA GLY A 344 11.36 1.36 -17.58
C GLY A 344 10.20 1.43 -16.59
N MET A 345 10.45 1.26 -15.29
CA MET A 345 9.43 1.43 -14.25
C MET A 345 9.00 2.89 -14.12
N GLN A 346 7.76 3.11 -13.71
CA GLN A 346 7.19 4.41 -13.44
C GLN A 346 6.62 4.43 -12.02
N VAL A 347 6.29 5.62 -11.50
CA VAL A 347 5.68 5.74 -10.18
C VAL A 347 4.34 5.01 -10.09
N CYS A 348 3.59 4.90 -11.18
CA CYS A 348 2.35 4.12 -11.20
C CYS A 348 2.56 2.61 -11.02
N ASP A 349 3.74 2.08 -11.36
CA ASP A 349 4.04 0.64 -11.26
C ASP A 349 4.36 0.21 -9.81
N THR A 350 4.53 1.16 -8.88
CA THR A 350 4.92 0.85 -7.49
C THR A 350 3.73 0.64 -6.55
N ILE A 351 2.50 0.71 -7.06
CA ILE A 351 1.29 0.49 -6.26
C ILE A 351 0.16 -0.13 -7.08
N ASN A 352 -0.39 -1.23 -6.58
CA ASN A 352 -1.72 -1.67 -6.97
C ASN A 352 -2.76 -1.15 -5.96
N ILE A 353 -3.55 -0.16 -6.37
CA ILE A 353 -4.55 0.50 -5.52
C ILE A 353 -5.70 -0.46 -5.14
N ASP A 354 -6.09 -1.36 -6.04
CA ASP A 354 -7.15 -2.33 -5.75
C ASP A 354 -6.68 -3.40 -4.76
N ASP A 355 -5.43 -3.85 -4.86
CA ASP A 355 -4.82 -4.73 -3.85
C ASP A 355 -4.71 -4.03 -2.51
N ALA A 356 -4.31 -2.75 -2.50
CA ALA A 356 -4.30 -1.96 -1.28
C ALA A 356 -5.71 -1.90 -0.68
N ARG A 357 -6.73 -1.51 -1.45
CA ARG A 357 -8.12 -1.47 -0.98
C ARG A 357 -8.56 -2.83 -0.41
N ARG A 358 -8.30 -3.94 -1.13
CA ARG A 358 -8.66 -5.28 -0.66
C ARG A 358 -8.00 -5.65 0.68
N SER A 359 -6.70 -5.42 0.84
CA SER A 359 -6.01 -5.72 2.09
C SER A 359 -6.52 -4.85 3.24
N TYR A 360 -6.68 -3.53 3.06
CA TYR A 360 -7.15 -2.68 4.17
C TYR A 360 -8.55 -3.07 4.65
N PHE A 361 -9.48 -3.34 3.74
CA PHE A 361 -10.85 -3.70 4.11
C PHE A 361 -10.97 -5.16 4.55
N GLY A 362 -10.15 -6.07 4.02
CA GLY A 362 -10.21 -7.51 4.34
C GLY A 362 -9.40 -7.90 5.58
N SER A 363 -8.24 -7.29 5.79
CA SER A 363 -7.24 -7.76 6.76
C SER A 363 -7.19 -6.93 8.05
N LEU A 364 -7.66 -5.68 8.06
CA LEU A 364 -7.66 -4.85 9.27
C LEU A 364 -8.84 -5.15 10.21
N PHE A 365 -8.81 -6.33 10.83
CA PHE A 365 -9.69 -6.65 11.94
C PHE A 365 -9.22 -5.94 13.24
N PRO A 366 -10.10 -5.29 14.03
CA PRO A 366 -11.57 -5.34 13.96
C PRO A 366 -12.23 -4.13 13.26
N LEU A 367 -11.50 -3.31 12.50
CA LEU A 367 -12.06 -2.09 11.88
C LEU A 367 -13.20 -2.37 10.91
N ASN A 368 -13.09 -3.45 10.14
CA ASN A 368 -14.12 -3.90 9.22
C ASN A 368 -14.41 -5.39 9.46
N ALA A 369 -15.06 -5.71 10.58
CA ALA A 369 -15.31 -7.10 10.98
C ALA A 369 -16.10 -7.93 9.94
N GLY A 370 -16.86 -7.30 9.04
CA GLY A 370 -17.57 -7.99 7.97
C GLY A 370 -16.70 -8.34 6.76
N GLY A 371 -15.47 -7.82 6.66
CA GLY A 371 -14.55 -8.06 5.54
C GLY A 371 -15.04 -7.54 4.18
N ILE A 372 -16.14 -6.78 4.15
CA ILE A 372 -16.73 -6.29 2.90
C ILE A 372 -15.82 -5.22 2.31
N VAL A 373 -15.37 -5.44 1.08
CA VAL A 373 -14.55 -4.49 0.32
C VAL A 373 -15.45 -3.67 -0.60
N PRO A 374 -15.45 -2.32 -0.50
CA PRO A 374 -16.16 -1.47 -1.45
C PRO A 374 -15.67 -1.68 -2.88
N THR A 375 -16.59 -1.56 -3.84
CA THR A 375 -16.30 -1.74 -5.28
C THR A 375 -15.49 -0.60 -5.90
N GLY A 376 -15.32 0.52 -5.19
CA GLY A 376 -14.58 1.68 -5.68
C GLY A 376 -14.31 2.73 -4.61
N PRO A 377 -13.72 3.88 -4.98
CA PRO A 377 -13.40 4.29 -6.35
C PRO A 377 -12.39 3.37 -7.05
N THR A 378 -12.62 3.09 -8.33
CA THR A 378 -11.69 2.36 -9.22
C THR A 378 -10.58 3.29 -9.72
N LEU A 379 -9.53 2.74 -10.35
CA LEU A 379 -8.48 3.56 -10.98
C LEU A 379 -9.04 4.59 -11.98
N ALA A 380 -10.10 4.23 -12.72
CA ALA A 380 -10.78 5.14 -13.64
C ALA A 380 -11.48 6.29 -12.89
N ASP A 381 -12.15 5.98 -11.77
CA ASP A 381 -12.81 6.98 -10.93
C ASP A 381 -11.82 7.96 -10.30
N LEU A 382 -10.60 7.50 -10.00
CA LEU A 382 -9.50 8.31 -9.43
C LEU A 382 -8.87 9.28 -10.44
N LYS A 383 -9.10 9.07 -11.75
CA LYS A 383 -8.62 9.94 -12.84
C LYS A 383 -7.10 10.18 -12.81
N LEU A 384 -6.30 9.19 -12.39
CA LEU A 384 -4.85 9.35 -12.21
C LEU A 384 -4.06 9.43 -13.53
N ASN A 385 -4.65 8.95 -14.63
CA ASN A 385 -4.04 8.97 -15.96
C ASN A 385 -4.31 10.28 -16.74
N THR A 386 -4.87 11.30 -16.08
CA THR A 386 -5.12 12.62 -16.67
C THR A 386 -3.89 13.49 -16.48
N ASN A 387 -3.32 14.07 -17.56
CA ASN A 387 -2.21 15.00 -17.45
C ASN A 387 -2.70 16.32 -16.79
N PRO A 388 -2.18 16.69 -15.61
CA PRO A 388 -2.63 17.88 -14.87
C PRO A 388 -1.99 19.18 -15.38
N GLN A 389 -1.14 19.13 -16.41
CA GLN A 389 -0.42 20.27 -17.00
C GLN A 389 0.42 21.06 -15.98
N ARG A 390 1.06 20.34 -15.02
CA ARG A 390 1.83 20.94 -13.92
C ARG A 390 3.32 21.19 -14.22
N GLY A 391 3.72 21.18 -15.49
CA GLY A 391 5.09 21.53 -15.90
C GLY A 391 5.67 20.56 -16.91
N SER A 392 6.99 20.64 -17.09
CA SER A 392 7.75 19.83 -18.04
C SER A 392 7.75 18.34 -17.67
N ALA A 393 7.79 17.49 -18.70
CA ALA A 393 8.01 16.05 -18.57
C ALA A 393 9.50 15.65 -18.62
N ASN A 394 10.41 16.63 -18.81
CA ASN A 394 11.84 16.37 -18.85
C ASN A 394 12.37 15.98 -17.47
N HIS A 395 13.21 14.97 -17.43
CA HIS A 395 13.77 14.42 -16.19
C HIS A 395 14.48 15.48 -15.33
N ASP A 396 15.34 16.29 -15.95
CA ASP A 396 16.13 17.32 -15.24
C ASP A 396 15.29 18.51 -14.75
N ASP A 397 14.08 18.69 -15.28
CA ASP A 397 13.13 19.69 -14.79
C ASP A 397 12.31 19.16 -13.60
N ILE A 398 12.24 17.83 -13.45
CA ILE A 398 11.47 17.16 -12.39
C ILE A 398 12.35 16.88 -11.18
N PHE A 399 13.58 16.42 -11.37
CA PHE A 399 14.43 15.95 -10.27
C PHE A 399 15.66 16.83 -10.07
N HIS A 400 16.14 16.91 -8.83
CA HIS A 400 17.51 17.31 -8.59
C HIS A 400 18.44 16.17 -9.02
N THR A 401 19.63 16.49 -9.51
CA THR A 401 20.60 15.49 -9.97
C THR A 401 21.97 15.74 -9.36
N THR A 402 22.67 14.67 -9.00
CA THR A 402 24.08 14.71 -8.63
C THR A 402 24.96 14.53 -9.87
N ALA A 403 26.23 14.95 -9.77
CA ALA A 403 27.21 14.60 -10.79
C ALA A 403 27.30 13.06 -10.93
N PRO A 404 27.47 12.51 -12.15
CA PRO A 404 27.69 11.09 -12.33
C PRO A 404 28.92 10.63 -11.53
N LEU A 405 28.87 9.44 -10.94
CA LEU A 405 30.08 8.78 -10.43
C LEU A 405 31.10 8.72 -11.57
N ALA A 406 32.29 9.27 -11.36
CA ALA A 406 33.39 9.06 -12.28
C ALA A 406 33.61 7.55 -12.40
N LEU A 407 33.51 7.00 -13.61
CA LEU A 407 33.89 5.61 -13.85
C LEU A 407 35.35 5.46 -13.38
N PRO A 408 35.69 4.42 -12.59
CA PRO A 408 37.07 4.16 -12.27
C PRO A 408 37.84 4.06 -13.57
N ALA A 409 38.98 4.77 -13.66
CA ALA A 409 39.83 4.73 -14.84
C ALA A 409 40.13 3.26 -15.18
N PRO A 410 40.08 2.86 -16.46
CA PRO A 410 40.38 1.49 -16.83
C PRO A 410 41.75 1.15 -16.25
N VAL A 411 41.80 0.07 -15.47
CA VAL A 411 43.04 -0.46 -14.94
C VAL A 411 43.87 -0.89 -16.15
N SER A 412 44.93 -0.12 -16.42
CA SER A 412 45.86 -0.32 -17.54
C SER A 412 46.69 -1.57 -17.39
#